data_AF-A0A351UV93-F1
#
_entry.id   AF-A0A351UV93-F1
#
_cell.length_a   1.000
_cell.length_b   1.000
_cell.length_c   1.000
_cell.angle_alpha   90.00
_cell.angle_beta   90.00
_cell.angle_gamma   90.00
#
_symmetry.space_group_name_H-M   'P 1'
#
loop_
_entity.id
_entity.type
_entity.pdbx_description
1 polymer ?
#
loop_
_entity_poly.entity_id
_entity_poly.type
_entity_poly.pdbx_seq_one_letter_code
_entity_poly.pdbx_strand_id
1 'polypeptide(L)' 'MEVREELKYAKSHEWVKEEKEAVVIGLTDYAQSALGDLVFVNLPEPG' A
#
# COMPACT_ATOMS: atom_id res chain seq x y z
N MET A 1 7.54 -12.16 -0.99
CA MET A 1 8.11 -10.82 -0.76
C MET A 1 8.55 -10.25 -2.09
N GLU A 2 7.60 -9.65 -2.80
CA GLU A 2 7.87 -8.84 -3.99
C GLU A 2 8.13 -7.39 -3.57
N VAL A 3 9.22 -6.81 -4.06
CA VAL A 3 9.56 -5.39 -3.87
C VAL A 3 9.76 -4.78 -5.25
N ARG A 4 8.94 -3.78 -5.58
CA ARG A 4 9.01 -3.01 -6.83
C ARG A 4 9.87 -1.77 -6.65
N GLU A 5 10.81 -1.54 -7.56
CA GLU A 5 11.79 -0.45 -7.46
C GLU A 5 11.17 0.94 -7.73
N GLU A 6 10.03 0.99 -8.44
CA GLU A 6 9.31 2.22 -8.78
C GLU A 6 8.46 2.79 -7.62
N LEU A 7 8.43 2.10 -6.47
CA LEU A 7 7.61 2.47 -5.31
C LEU A 7 8.47 3.02 -4.18
N LYS A 8 7.93 4.01 -3.46
CA LYS A 8 8.51 4.52 -2.21
C LYS A 8 7.87 3.79 -1.04
N TYR A 9 8.68 3.25 -0.13
CA TYR A 9 8.20 2.42 0.98
C TYR A 9 8.32 3.14 2.33
N ALA A 10 7.34 2.93 3.20
CA ALA A 10 7.36 3.37 4.59
C ALA A 10 7.71 2.22 5.54
N LYS A 11 8.26 2.57 6.71
CA LYS A 11 8.56 1.59 7.77
C LYS A 11 7.29 0.93 8.34
N SER A 12 6.12 1.53 8.11
CA SER A 12 4.79 1.00 8.42
C SER A 12 4.31 -0.07 7.44
N HIS A 13 5.16 -0.55 6.52
CA HIS A 13 4.83 -1.56 5.51
C HIS A 13 3.78 -1.11 4.48
N GLU A 14 3.75 0.19 4.24
CA GLU A 14 2.98 0.84 3.18
C GLU A 14 3.91 1.25 2.04
N TRP A 15 3.35 1.40 0.86
CA TRP A 15 4.05 1.94 -0.30
C TRP A 15 3.23 3.06 -0.95
N VAL A 16 3.96 3.89 -1.67
CA VAL A 16 3.44 5.03 -2.42
C VAL A 16 3.96 4.96 -3.85
N LYS A 17 3.05 5.10 -4.81
CA LYS A 17 3.33 5.27 -6.23
C LYS A 17 2.91 6.66 -6.65
N GLU A 18 3.85 7.42 -7.20
CA GLU A 18 3.56 8.73 -7.78
C GLU A 18 3.07 8.55 -9.22
N GLU A 19 1.86 9.02 -9.51
CA GLU A 19 1.37 9.18 -10.87
C GLU A 19 1.25 10.67 -11.20
N LYS A 20 0.95 11.01 -12.47
CA LYS A 20 1.05 12.39 -12.96
C LYS A 20 0.14 13.38 -12.23
N GLU A 21 -1.04 12.93 -11.81
CA GLU A 21 -2.09 13.78 -11.23
C GLU A 21 -2.55 13.28 -9.86
N ALA A 22 -2.08 12.11 -9.42
CA ALA A 22 -2.52 11.46 -8.21
C ALA A 22 -1.39 10.64 -7.59
N VAL A 23 -1.56 10.34 -6.31
CA VAL A 23 -0.69 9.45 -5.58
C VAL A 23 -1.49 8.23 -5.19
N VAL A 24 -1.00 7.05 -5.58
CA VAL A 24 -1.60 5.77 -5.20
C VAL A 24 -0.86 5.25 -3.97
N ILE A 25 -1.60 4.93 -2.92
CA ILE A 25 -1.06 4.35 -1.69
C ILE A 25 -1.57 2.92 -1.52
N GLY A 26 -0.79 2.07 -0.88
CA GLY A 26 -1.18 0.69 -0.62
C GLY A 26 -0.31 -0.01 0.42
N LEU A 27 -0.65 -1.27 0.71
CA LEU A 27 0.10 -2.13 1.62
C LEU A 27 1.11 -2.98 0.85
N THR A 28 2.27 -3.21 1.44
CA THR A 28 3.31 -4.09 0.88
C THR A 28 2.87 -5.55 0.84
N ASP A 29 3.49 -6.34 -0.04
CA ASP A 29 3.32 -7.81 -0.10
C ASP A 29 3.59 -8.48 1.25
N TYR A 30 4.53 -7.93 2.02
CA TYR A 30 4.83 -8.38 3.37
C TYR A 30 3.65 -8.11 4.33
N ALA A 31 3.08 -6.90 4.31
CA ALA A 31 1.96 -6.56 5.18
C ALA A 31 0.73 -7.45 4.91
N GLN A 32 0.35 -7.67 3.65
CA GLN A 32 -0.79 -8.54 3.34
C GLN A 32 -0.56 -9.99 3.80
N SER A 33 0.67 -10.51 3.62
CA SER A 33 0.99 -11.87 4.04
C SER A 33 0.97 -12.04 5.55
N ALA A 34 1.35 -11.00 6.30
CA ALA A 34 1.31 -10.97 7.76
C ALA A 34 -0.10 -10.82 8.31
N LEU A 35 -0.98 -10.10 7.60
CA LEU A 35 -2.39 -9.90 7.98
C LEU A 35 -3.25 -11.14 7.70
N GLY A 36 -2.83 -12.00 6.76
CA GLY A 36 -3.59 -13.17 6.33
C GLY A 36 -4.77 -12.76 5.44
N ASP A 37 -5.88 -13.48 5.55
CA ASP A 37 -7.07 -13.21 4.73
C ASP A 37 -7.75 -11.89 5.15
N LEU A 38 -7.54 -10.85 4.35
CA LEU A 38 -8.19 -9.55 4.49
C LEU A 38 -9.69 -9.66 4.20
N VAL A 39 -10.51 -9.55 5.24
CA VAL A 39 -11.99 -9.60 5.13
C VAL A 39 -12.65 -8.23 5.11
N PHE A 40 -11.93 -7.17 5.52
CA PHE A 40 -12.45 -5.82 5.61
C PHE A 40 -11.34 -4.77 5.46
N VAL A 41 -11.66 -3.67 4.78
CA VAL A 41 -10.80 -2.50 4.64
C VAL A 41 -11.65 -1.26 4.89
N ASN A 42 -11.21 -0.40 5.81
CA ASN A 42 -11.82 0.90 6.04
C ASN A 42 -11.03 1.96 5.28
N LEU A 43 -11.66 2.59 4.29
CA LEU A 43 -11.06 3.68 3.53
C LEU A 43 -11.62 5.02 4.03
N PRO A 44 -10.81 6.10 4.01
CA PRO A 44 -11.30 7.43 4.33
C PRO A 44 -12.37 7.86 3.31
N GLU A 45 -13.26 8.76 3.73
CA GLU A 45 -14.19 9.38 2.81
C GLU A 45 -13.43 10.26 1.81
N PRO A 46 -13.85 10.28 0.53
CA PRO A 46 -13.42 11.31 -0.40
C PRO A 46 -13.72 12.69 0.19
N GLY A 47 -12.77 13.61 0.04
CA GLY A 47 -12.89 14.98 0.54
C GLY A 47 -14.09 15.74 0.00
#